data_AF-A0A0A9XYW3-F1
#
_entry.id   AF-A0A0A9XYW3-F1
#
_cell.length_a   1.000
_cell.length_b   1.000
_cell.length_c   1.000
_cell.angle_alpha   90.00
_cell.angle_beta   90.00
_cell.angle_gamma   90.00
#
_symmetry.space_group_name_H-M   'P 1'
#
loop_
_entity.id
_entity.type
_entity.pdbx_description
1 polymer ?
#
loop_
_entity_poly.entity_id
_entity_poly.type
_entity_poly.pdbx_seq_one_letter_code
_entity_poly.pdbx_strand_id
1 'polypeptide(L)'
;MPSQQPPSVFGLHENANITKDDRDARLLLNATLLTQPRQSSSFISSSTSSHSTSVQQSINTDPKCVVKSTATHVLQRLPSLYNIEAIAQKYPIVYTESMNTVLLQEAIRYNRLLARVLDTLTRVRDAIDGKVVMSA
;
A
#
# COMPACT_ATOMS: atom_id res chain seq x y z
N MET A 1 -13.56 -40.87 18.98
CA MET A 1 -14.08 -39.85 18.03
C MET A 1 -12.99 -39.50 17.03
N PRO A 2 -13.30 -39.27 15.75
CA PRO A 2 -12.29 -38.96 14.73
C PRO A 2 -11.58 -37.65 15.04
N SER A 3 -10.27 -37.59 14.80
CA SER A 3 -9.40 -36.46 15.16
C SER A 3 -9.61 -35.20 14.33
N GLN A 4 -10.24 -35.32 13.16
CA GLN A 4 -10.55 -34.20 12.28
C GLN A 4 -11.99 -34.33 11.78
N GLN A 5 -12.82 -33.34 12.15
CA GLN A 5 -14.22 -33.26 11.74
C GLN A 5 -14.35 -32.32 10.54
N PRO A 6 -15.13 -32.68 9.50
CA PRO A 6 -15.34 -31.81 8.37
C PRO A 6 -16.14 -30.55 8.79
N PRO A 7 -15.92 -29.40 8.13
CA PRO A 7 -16.55 -28.12 8.50
C PRO A 7 -18.09 -28.15 8.43
N SER A 8 -18.66 -29.09 7.68
CA SER A 8 -20.11 -29.31 7.59
C SER A 8 -20.77 -29.67 8.93
N VAL A 9 -20.03 -30.30 9.85
CA VAL A 9 -20.51 -30.63 11.21
C VAL A 9 -20.78 -29.36 12.03
N PHE A 10 -20.12 -28.24 11.68
CA PHE A 10 -20.29 -26.93 12.31
C PHE A 10 -21.17 -25.99 11.46
N GLY A 11 -21.84 -26.50 10.42
CA GLY A 11 -22.64 -25.68 9.50
C GLY A 11 -21.84 -24.78 8.57
N LEU A 12 -20.54 -25.05 8.40
CA LEU A 12 -19.63 -24.28 7.55
C LEU A 12 -19.44 -24.95 6.18
N HIS A 13 -19.21 -24.14 5.15
CA HIS A 13 -18.86 -24.63 3.81
C HIS A 13 -17.47 -25.28 3.83
N GLU A 14 -17.23 -26.24 2.93
CA GLU A 14 -15.92 -26.91 2.73
C GLU A 14 -14.73 -25.93 2.56
N ASN A 15 -14.96 -24.75 1.98
CA ASN A 15 -13.95 -23.68 1.80
C ASN A 15 -13.49 -23.07 3.12
N ALA A 16 -14.20 -23.31 4.23
CA ALA A 16 -13.76 -22.91 5.56
C ALA A 16 -12.45 -23.61 5.95
N ASN A 17 -12.23 -24.85 5.48
CA ASN A 17 -10.96 -25.55 5.72
C ASN A 17 -9.81 -24.88 4.95
N ILE A 18 -10.02 -24.51 3.68
CA ILE A 18 -9.04 -23.77 2.87
C ILE A 18 -8.69 -22.42 3.52
N THR A 19 -9.70 -21.69 4.00
CA THR A 19 -9.51 -20.37 4.65
C THR A 19 -8.76 -20.50 5.97
N LYS A 20 -8.99 -21.57 6.72
CA LYS A 20 -8.25 -21.89 7.94
C LYS A 20 -6.79 -22.19 7.60
N ASP A 21 -6.56 -23.11 6.67
CA ASP A 21 -5.22 -23.56 6.32
C ASP A 21 -4.37 -22.43 5.71
N ASP A 22 -4.96 -21.56 4.87
CA ASP A 22 -4.29 -20.35 4.35
C ASP A 22 -3.95 -19.35 5.47
N ARG A 23 -4.85 -19.15 6.44
CA ARG A 23 -4.58 -18.29 7.60
C ARG A 23 -3.43 -18.86 8.45
N ASP A 24 -3.47 -20.15 8.76
CA ASP A 24 -2.48 -20.82 9.59
C ASP A 24 -1.11 -20.82 8.89
N ALA A 25 -1.06 -21.09 7.57
CA ALA A 25 0.15 -21.03 6.78
C ALA A 25 0.76 -19.60 6.76
N ARG A 26 -0.06 -18.56 6.57
CA ARG A 26 0.39 -17.16 6.62
C ARG A 26 0.92 -16.78 8.00
N LEU A 27 0.26 -17.25 9.06
CA LEU A 27 0.69 -17.01 10.42
C LEU A 27 2.06 -17.63 10.68
N LEU A 28 2.27 -18.89 10.28
CA LEU A 28 3.54 -19.59 10.42
C LEU A 28 4.64 -18.90 9.60
N LEU A 29 4.35 -18.53 8.35
CA LEU A 29 5.31 -17.84 7.48
C LEU A 29 5.73 -16.49 8.08
N ASN A 30 4.77 -15.71 8.58
CA ASN A 30 5.06 -14.44 9.27
C ASN A 30 5.89 -14.65 10.53
N ALA A 31 5.53 -15.64 11.37
CA ALA A 31 6.30 -15.96 12.57
C ALA A 31 7.73 -16.38 12.24
N THR A 32 7.92 -17.15 11.16
CA THR A 32 9.25 -17.56 10.68
C THR A 32 10.05 -16.38 10.15
N LEU A 33 9.42 -15.46 9.41
CA LEU A 33 10.07 -14.25 8.92
C LEU A 33 10.53 -13.35 10.08
N LEU A 34 9.74 -13.28 11.16
CA LEU A 34 10.11 -12.53 12.37
C LEU A 34 11.29 -13.13 13.13
N THR A 35 11.47 -14.45 13.11
CA THR A 35 12.58 -15.14 13.78
C THR A 35 13.84 -15.24 12.92
N GLN A 36 13.72 -15.06 11.61
CA GLN A 36 14.88 -15.02 10.72
C GLN A 36 15.77 -13.81 11.07
N PRO A 37 17.09 -14.01 11.24
CA PRO A 37 18.01 -12.90 11.40
C PRO A 37 17.91 -12.06 10.12
N ARG A 38 17.47 -10.80 10.26
CA ARG A 38 17.43 -9.83 9.17
C ARG A 38 18.87 -9.45 8.81
N GLN A 39 19.62 -10.37 8.21
CA GLN A 39 20.70 -9.98 7.32
C GLN A 39 20.04 -9.12 6.24
N SER A 40 20.66 -8.00 5.89
CA SER A 40 20.24 -7.16 4.78
C SER A 40 20.38 -7.92 3.46
N SER A 41 19.56 -8.95 3.25
CA SER A 41 19.53 -9.76 2.05
C SER A 41 18.67 -9.03 1.03
N SER A 42 19.33 -8.61 -0.04
CA SER A 42 18.78 -8.13 -1.29
C SER A 42 17.38 -8.65 -1.58
N PHE A 43 16.43 -7.72 -1.64
CA PHE A 43 15.14 -7.96 -2.27
C PHE A 43 15.38 -8.10 -3.78
N ILE A 44 15.52 -9.33 -4.26
CA ILE A 44 15.51 -9.62 -5.70
C ILE A 44 14.10 -9.33 -6.18
N SER A 45 13.95 -8.22 -6.90
CA SER A 45 12.74 -7.92 -7.66
C SER A 45 12.58 -8.97 -8.75
N SER A 46 11.58 -9.84 -8.61
CA SER A 46 11.06 -10.64 -9.72
C SER A 46 10.35 -9.71 -10.71
N SER A 47 11.13 -9.06 -11.57
CA SER A 47 10.65 -8.43 -12.81
C SER A 47 10.50 -9.52 -13.88
N THR A 48 9.29 -10.02 -14.06
CA THR A 48 8.90 -10.77 -15.25
C THR A 48 8.89 -9.82 -16.46
N SER A 49 9.62 -10.23 -17.51
CA SER A 49 9.71 -9.65 -18.88
C SER A 49 10.38 -8.28 -18.99
N SER A 50 11.31 -7.99 -19.90
CA SER A 50 11.81 -8.72 -21.08
C SER A 50 13.07 -7.99 -21.60
N HIS A 51 14.10 -8.77 -21.94
CA HIS A 51 15.15 -8.50 -22.93
C HIS A 51 15.58 -7.03 -23.16
N SER A 52 16.67 -6.60 -22.52
CA SER A 52 17.75 -5.92 -23.24
C SER A 52 19.06 -6.02 -22.48
N THR A 53 20.06 -6.54 -23.18
CA THR A 53 21.46 -6.61 -22.82
C THR A 53 22.03 -5.22 -22.60
N SER A 54 22.43 -4.86 -21.38
CA SER A 54 23.57 -3.98 -21.13
C SER A 54 23.88 -3.88 -19.63
N VAL A 55 25.17 -4.01 -19.33
CA VAL A 55 25.83 -3.66 -18.07
C VAL A 55 25.33 -4.41 -16.84
N GLN A 56 26.12 -5.44 -16.56
CA GLN A 56 26.49 -5.98 -15.26
C GLN A 56 26.85 -4.84 -14.26
N GLN A 57 25.89 -4.02 -13.86
CA GLN A 57 26.01 -3.15 -12.71
C GLN A 57 25.44 -3.94 -11.54
N SER A 58 26.35 -4.60 -10.84
CA SER A 58 26.21 -4.93 -9.43
C SER A 58 25.78 -3.67 -8.70
N ILE A 59 24.48 -3.44 -8.57
CA ILE A 59 23.96 -2.41 -7.69
C ILE A 59 23.57 -3.15 -6.42
N ASN A 60 24.51 -3.15 -5.46
CA ASN A 60 24.18 -3.01 -4.04
C ASN A 60 23.16 -1.87 -3.91
N THR A 61 21.90 -2.16 -4.20
CA THR A 61 20.87 -1.12 -4.27
C THR A 61 20.44 -0.98 -2.84
N ASP A 62 21.06 -0.02 -2.16
CA ASP A 62 20.71 0.31 -0.78
C ASP A 62 19.17 0.31 -0.67
N PRO A 63 18.60 -0.32 0.37
CA PRO A 63 17.14 -0.38 0.53
C PRO A 63 16.53 1.04 0.49
N LYS A 64 17.31 2.04 0.91
CA LYS A 64 16.99 3.47 0.82
C LYS A 64 16.76 3.94 -0.62
N CYS A 65 17.59 3.53 -1.58
CA CYS A 65 17.47 3.93 -2.99
C CYS A 65 16.21 3.32 -3.65
N VAL A 66 15.90 2.06 -3.33
CA VAL A 66 14.67 1.39 -3.81
C VAL A 66 13.41 2.09 -3.26
N VAL A 67 13.42 2.43 -1.97
CA VAL A 67 12.31 3.17 -1.34
C VAL A 67 12.16 4.56 -1.97
N LYS A 68 13.28 5.26 -2.23
CA LYS A 68 13.27 6.57 -2.90
C LYS A 68 12.69 6.49 -4.32
N SER A 69 13.14 5.53 -5.12
CA SER A 69 12.62 5.29 -6.48
C SER A 69 11.12 5.02 -6.47
N THR A 70 10.67 4.11 -5.60
CA THR A 70 9.26 3.79 -5.43
C THR A 70 8.44 5.01 -5.02
N ALA A 71 8.93 5.79 -4.04
CA ALA A 71 8.27 7.02 -3.60
C ALA A 71 8.14 8.05 -4.73
N THR A 72 9.18 8.23 -5.55
CA THR A 72 9.12 9.13 -6.71
C THR A 72 8.13 8.66 -7.78
N HIS A 73 8.06 7.35 -8.03
CA HIS A 73 7.13 6.77 -8.98
C HIS A 73 5.66 6.91 -8.49
N VAL A 74 5.41 6.77 -7.18
CA VAL A 74 4.10 7.03 -6.59
C VAL A 74 3.73 8.51 -6.69
N LEU A 75 4.66 9.42 -6.38
CA LEU A 75 4.43 10.87 -6.49
C LEU A 75 4.04 11.31 -7.91
N GLN A 76 4.63 10.69 -8.94
CA GLN A 76 4.29 10.97 -10.33
C GLN A 76 2.89 10.51 -10.74
N ARG A 77 2.33 9.51 -10.05
CA ARG A 77 0.99 8.97 -10.33
C ARG A 77 -0.12 9.64 -9.54
N LEU A 78 0.21 10.42 -8.51
CA LEU A 78 -0.80 11.06 -7.67
C LEU A 78 -1.46 12.23 -8.44
N PRO A 79 -2.80 12.29 -8.47
CA PRO A 79 -3.49 13.44 -9.03
C PRO A 79 -3.27 14.69 -8.16
N SER A 80 -3.35 15.86 -8.78
CA SER A 80 -3.37 17.14 -8.07
C SER A 80 -4.59 17.24 -7.16
N LEU A 81 -4.50 18.08 -6.12
CA LEU A 81 -5.65 18.35 -5.24
C LEU A 81 -6.83 18.88 -6.06
N TYR A 82 -8.04 18.42 -5.70
CA TYR A 82 -9.26 18.87 -6.33
C TYR A 82 -9.59 20.30 -5.91
N ASN A 83 -10.05 21.12 -6.85
CA ASN A 83 -10.54 22.45 -6.54
C ASN A 83 -11.97 22.35 -5.95
N ILE A 84 -12.06 22.47 -4.63
CA ILE A 84 -13.32 22.36 -3.88
C ILE A 84 -14.29 23.49 -4.28
N GLU A 85 -13.78 24.70 -4.55
CA GLU A 85 -14.61 25.85 -4.93
C GLU A 85 -15.26 25.65 -6.30
N ALA A 86 -14.48 25.16 -7.28
CA ALA A 86 -15.01 24.83 -8.61
C ALA A 86 -16.05 23.71 -8.56
N ILE A 87 -15.83 22.70 -7.69
CA ILE A 87 -16.78 21.61 -7.46
C ILE A 87 -18.06 22.14 -6.81
N ALA A 88 -17.94 23.01 -5.81
CA ALA A 88 -19.08 23.62 -5.12
C ALA A 88 -19.89 24.54 -6.04
N GLN A 89 -19.25 25.25 -6.98
CA GLN A 89 -19.94 26.05 -7.98
C GLN A 89 -20.69 25.18 -9.00
N LYS A 90 -20.09 24.06 -9.42
CA LYS A 90 -20.69 23.15 -10.40
C LYS A 90 -21.81 22.29 -9.81
N TYR A 91 -21.71 21.94 -8.53
CA TYR A 91 -22.65 21.09 -7.80
C TYR A 91 -23.03 21.75 -6.47
N PRO A 92 -23.93 22.75 -6.48
CA PRO A 92 -24.36 23.42 -5.27
C PRO A 92 -25.10 22.46 -4.34
N ILE A 93 -25.06 22.76 -3.05
CA ILE A 93 -25.74 22.00 -2.00
C ILE A 93 -27.23 22.30 -2.11
N VAL A 94 -27.99 21.36 -2.69
CA VAL A 94 -29.45 21.45 -2.82
C VAL A 94 -30.09 20.25 -2.14
N TYR A 95 -31.16 20.48 -1.37
CA TYR A 95 -31.86 19.42 -0.64
C TYR A 95 -32.40 18.30 -1.56
N THR A 96 -32.77 18.63 -2.79
CA THR A 96 -33.28 17.69 -3.79
C THR A 96 -32.20 16.75 -4.35
N GLU A 97 -30.93 17.13 -4.25
CA GLU A 97 -29.80 16.36 -4.76
C GLU A 97 -28.81 16.07 -3.62
N SER A 98 -29.17 15.11 -2.77
CA SER A 98 -28.35 14.69 -1.63
C SER A 98 -26.93 14.26 -2.02
N MET A 99 -26.76 13.73 -3.23
CA MET A 99 -25.45 13.25 -3.72
C MET A 99 -24.42 14.38 -3.90
N ASN A 100 -24.85 15.62 -4.18
CA ASN A 100 -23.93 16.76 -4.32
C ASN A 100 -23.23 17.07 -2.98
N THR A 101 -23.96 16.89 -1.87
CA THR A 101 -23.39 17.09 -0.53
C THR A 101 -22.35 16.02 -0.18
N VAL A 102 -22.61 14.76 -0.55
CA VAL A 102 -21.67 13.65 -0.38
C VAL A 102 -20.43 13.87 -1.25
N LEU A 103 -20.61 14.29 -2.51
CA LEU A 103 -19.51 14.58 -3.42
C LEU A 103 -18.57 15.65 -2.85
N LEU A 104 -19.12 16.75 -2.33
CA LEU A 104 -18.31 17.82 -1.75
C LEU A 104 -17.56 17.34 -0.50
N GLN A 105 -18.22 16.58 0.38
CA GLN A 105 -17.60 16.00 1.58
C GLN A 105 -16.48 15.02 1.24
N GLU A 106 -16.71 14.12 0.27
CA GLU A 106 -15.71 13.18 -0.18
C GLU A 106 -14.55 13.88 -0.89
N ALA A 107 -14.80 14.93 -1.67
CA ALA A 107 -13.73 15.74 -2.27
C ALA A 107 -12.83 16.40 -1.20
N ILE A 108 -13.43 16.94 -0.13
CA ILE A 108 -12.69 17.50 1.01
C ILE A 108 -11.89 16.40 1.72
N ARG A 109 -12.52 15.26 2.02
CA ARG A 109 -11.88 14.12 2.68
C ARG A 109 -10.71 13.57 1.85
N TYR A 110 -10.90 13.44 0.54
CA TYR A 110 -9.87 12.97 -0.38
C TYR A 110 -8.71 13.94 -0.50
N ASN A 111 -8.96 15.26 -0.56
CA ASN A 111 -7.91 16.26 -0.54
C ASN A 111 -7.06 16.21 0.74
N ARG A 112 -7.68 15.97 1.91
CA ARG A 112 -6.94 15.79 3.17
C ARG A 112 -6.03 14.55 3.11
N LEU A 113 -6.53 13.45 2.54
CA LEU A 113 -5.73 12.24 2.34
C LEU A 113 -4.57 12.50 1.36
N LEU A 114 -4.83 13.11 0.20
CA LEU A 114 -3.79 13.47 -0.77
C LEU A 114 -2.71 14.35 -0.15
N ALA A 115 -3.10 15.39 0.58
CA ALA A 115 -2.14 16.27 1.26
C ALA A 115 -1.28 15.49 2.24
N ARG A 116 -1.86 14.57 3.02
CA ARG A 116 -1.11 13.74 3.96
C ARG A 116 -0.16 12.78 3.25
N VAL A 117 -0.60 12.15 2.16
CA VAL A 117 0.23 11.22 1.36
C VAL A 117 1.40 11.96 0.70
N LEU A 118 1.16 13.15 0.16
CA LEU A 118 2.23 13.97 -0.42
C LEU A 118 3.26 14.36 0.64
N ASP A 119 2.81 14.85 1.79
CA ASP A 119 3.68 15.26 2.91
C ASP A 119 4.47 14.07 3.49
N THR A 120 3.86 12.88 3.61
CA THR A 120 4.61 11.70 4.08
C THR A 120 5.63 11.22 3.06
N LEU A 121 5.29 11.19 1.76
CA LEU A 121 6.22 10.78 0.70
C LEU A 121 7.40 11.74 0.53
N THR A 122 7.16 13.05 0.62
CA THR A 122 8.25 14.05 0.59
C THR A 122 9.15 13.91 1.80
N ARG A 123 8.59 13.76 3.01
CA ARG A 123 9.38 13.51 4.23
C ARG A 123 10.21 12.23 4.16
N VAL A 124 9.66 11.14 3.61
CA VAL A 124 10.43 9.90 3.41
C VAL A 124 11.63 10.13 2.49
N ARG A 125 11.43 10.84 1.38
CA ARG A 125 12.52 11.20 0.46
C ARG A 125 13.57 12.08 1.13
N ASP A 126 13.13 13.10 1.85
CA ASP A 126 14.02 14.06 2.50
C ASP A 126 14.76 13.41 3.69
N ALA A 127 14.15 12.44 4.37
CA ALA A 127 14.81 11.65 5.41
C ALA A 127 15.86 10.69 4.85
N ILE A 128 15.61 10.07 3.69
CA ILE A 128 16.61 9.27 2.97
C ILE A 128 17.81 10.13 2.57
N ASP A 129 17.55 11.38 2.15
CA ASP A 129 18.58 12.36 1.80
C ASP A 129 19.26 13.00 3.02
N GLY A 130 18.85 12.62 4.24
CA GLY A 130 19.42 13.12 5.50
C GLY A 130 19.03 14.55 5.86
N LYS A 131 18.04 15.15 5.18
CA LYS A 131 17.58 16.52 5.42
C LYS A 131 16.59 16.63 6.58
N VAL A 132 15.90 15.55 6.94
CA VAL A 132 14.89 15.51 8.00
C VAL A 132 15.05 14.23 8.82
N VAL A 133 14.95 14.31 10.14
CA VAL A 133 14.92 13.12 11.01
C VAL A 133 13.55 12.46 10.88
N MET A 134 13.50 11.16 10.58
CA MET A 134 12.25 10.40 10.63
C MET A 134 11.67 10.53 12.05
N SER A 135 10.55 11.25 12.19
CA SER A 135 9.79 11.23 13.44
C SER A 135 9.12 9.87 13.60
N ALA A 136 9.18 9.35 14.83
CA ALA A 136 8.63 8.06 15.24
C ALA A 136 7.11 7.98 15.06
#